data_AF-A0A2J8WSC2-F1
#
_entry.id   AF-A0A2J8WSC2-F1
#
_cell.length_a   1.000
_cell.length_b   1.000
_cell.length_c   1.000
_cell.angle_alpha   90.00
_cell.angle_beta   90.00
_cell.angle_gamma   90.00
#
_symmetry.space_group_name_H-M   'P 1'
#
loop_
_entity.id
_entity.type
_entity.pdbx_description
1 polymer ?
#
loop_
_entity_poly.entity_id
_entity_poly.type
_entity_poly.pdbx_seq_one_letter_code
_entity_poly.pdbx_strand_id
1 'polypeptide(L)'
;MQGRITKVLNMKPPEILSMIEEAAGTRMYEYKKIAAQKTIEKKEAKLKEIKTILEEEITPTIQKLKEERSSYLEYQKVMREIEHLSRLYIAYQFLLAEDTKVRSAEELKEMQDKVIKLQEELSENDKKIKALNHEIEELEKRKDKEIGGILRSLEDALAEAQRVNTKSQSAFDLKKKNLACEESKRKELEKNMVEDSKTLAAKEKEVKKITDGLHALQEASNKDAEALAAAQQHFNAVSAGLSSNEDGAEATLAGQMMACKNDISKAQTEAKQAQMKLKHAQQELKNKQAEVKKMDSGYRKDQEALEAVKRLKEKLEAEMKKLNYEENKEESLLEKRRQLSRDIGRLKETYEALLARFPNLRFAYKDPEKNWNRNCVKGLVASLISVKDTSATTALELVAGERLYNVVVDTEVTGKKLLERGELKRRYTIIPLNKISARCIAPETLRVAQNLVGPDNVHVALSLVEYKPELQKAMEFVFGTTFVCDNMDNAKKVAFDKRIMTRTVTLGGDVFDPHGTLSGGARSQAASILTKFQELKDVQDELRIKENELRALEEELAGLKNTAE
;
A
#
# COMPACT_ATOMS: atom_id res chain seq x y z
N MET A 1 44.45 78.18 -117.51
CA MET A 1 43.64 78.67 -116.36
C MET A 1 42.12 78.68 -116.61
N GLN A 2 41.57 77.98 -117.61
CA GLN A 2 40.14 78.08 -117.98
C GLN A 2 39.18 77.17 -117.19
N GLY A 3 39.65 76.05 -116.61
CA GLY A 3 38.84 75.14 -115.79
C GLY A 3 38.73 75.49 -114.29
N ARG A 4 39.38 76.57 -113.84
CA ARG A 4 39.32 77.01 -112.42
C ARG A 4 38.08 77.87 -112.12
N ILE A 5 37.55 78.61 -113.10
CA ILE A 5 36.41 79.53 -112.91
C ILE A 5 35.09 78.77 -112.73
N THR A 6 34.85 77.72 -113.52
CA THR A 6 33.68 76.84 -113.37
C THR A 6 33.70 76.05 -112.06
N LYS A 7 34.88 75.76 -111.52
CA LYS A 7 35.03 75.09 -110.22
C LYS A 7 34.64 76.02 -109.05
N VAL A 8 34.93 77.32 -109.14
CA VAL A 8 34.53 78.31 -108.12
C VAL A 8 33.02 78.51 -108.07
N LEU A 9 32.34 78.43 -109.22
CA LEU A 9 30.88 78.62 -109.30
C LEU A 9 30.06 77.46 -108.72
N ASN A 10 30.64 76.25 -108.68
CA ASN A 10 29.98 75.03 -108.18
C ASN A 10 30.49 74.59 -106.79
N MET A 11 31.32 75.40 -106.13
CA MET A 11 31.78 75.12 -104.77
C MET A 11 30.67 75.32 -103.75
N LYS A 12 30.60 74.46 -102.75
CA LYS A 12 29.66 74.65 -101.63
C LYS A 12 30.14 75.84 -100.76
N PRO A 13 29.25 76.54 -100.05
CA PRO A 13 29.62 77.68 -99.20
C PRO A 13 30.85 77.48 -98.27
N PRO A 14 31.08 76.30 -97.66
CA PRO A 14 32.29 76.05 -96.85
C PRO A 14 33.59 75.99 -97.68
N GLU A 15 33.50 75.53 -98.93
CA GLU A 15 34.63 75.43 -99.86
C GLU A 15 35.00 76.81 -100.42
N ILE A 16 33.99 77.67 -100.65
CA ILE A 16 34.19 79.09 -101.01
C ILE A 16 34.87 79.83 -99.85
N LEU A 17 34.39 79.63 -98.62
CA LEU A 17 35.00 80.22 -97.42
C LEU A 17 36.46 79.76 -97.25
N SER A 18 36.72 78.45 -97.39
CA SER A 18 38.07 77.90 -97.29
C SER A 18 39.04 78.45 -98.36
N MET A 19 38.54 78.73 -99.56
CA MET A 19 39.32 79.34 -100.65
C MET A 19 39.63 80.82 -100.36
N ILE A 20 38.67 81.59 -99.81
CA ILE A 20 38.88 82.98 -99.39
C ILE A 20 39.89 83.05 -98.22
N GLU A 21 39.78 82.14 -97.25
CA GLU A 21 40.69 82.04 -96.11
C GLU A 21 42.13 81.65 -96.52
N GLU A 22 42.28 80.88 -97.59
CA GLU A 22 43.58 80.53 -98.17
C GLU A 22 44.21 81.72 -98.90
N ALA A 23 43.40 82.49 -99.64
CA ALA A 23 43.85 83.72 -100.30
C ALA A 23 44.20 84.85 -99.32
N ALA A 24 43.48 84.95 -98.19
CA ALA A 24 43.75 85.91 -97.12
C ALA A 24 44.85 85.47 -96.14
N GLY A 25 45.39 84.25 -96.28
CA GLY A 25 46.41 83.69 -95.39
C GLY A 25 45.91 83.32 -93.98
N THR A 26 44.61 83.46 -93.70
CA THR A 26 44.00 83.22 -92.38
C THR A 26 43.68 81.75 -92.11
N ARG A 27 43.67 80.90 -93.15
CA ARG A 27 43.39 79.45 -93.06
C ARG A 27 44.29 78.71 -92.05
N MET A 28 45.55 79.12 -91.91
CA MET A 28 46.47 78.52 -90.94
C MET A 28 46.01 78.76 -89.49
N TYR A 29 45.45 79.93 -89.20
CA TYR A 29 44.97 80.28 -87.86
C TYR A 29 43.67 79.55 -87.52
N GLU A 30 42.73 79.43 -88.47
CA GLU A 30 41.52 78.65 -88.23
C GLU A 30 41.79 77.15 -88.11
N TYR A 31 42.74 76.61 -88.88
CA TYR A 31 43.18 75.22 -88.68
C TYR A 31 43.80 75.00 -87.29
N LYS A 32 44.66 75.93 -86.82
CA LYS A 32 45.23 75.87 -85.46
C LYS A 32 44.15 75.99 -84.38
N LYS A 33 43.14 76.85 -84.58
CA LYS A 33 42.00 77.00 -83.67
C LYS A 33 41.16 75.73 -83.59
N ILE A 34 40.81 75.13 -84.73
CA ILE A 34 40.06 73.85 -84.77
C ILE A 34 40.89 72.71 -84.16
N ALA A 35 42.20 72.65 -84.43
CA ALA A 35 43.09 71.64 -83.85
C ALA A 35 43.23 71.80 -82.33
N ALA A 36 43.35 73.04 -81.84
CA ALA A 36 43.36 73.34 -80.41
C ALA A 36 42.02 72.98 -79.76
N GLN A 37 40.89 73.33 -80.38
CA GLN A 37 39.55 73.00 -79.89
C GLN A 37 39.35 71.48 -79.77
N LYS A 38 39.72 70.72 -80.82
CA LYS A 38 39.69 69.25 -80.77
C LYS A 38 40.62 68.67 -79.70
N THR A 39 41.73 69.34 -79.41
CA THR A 39 42.65 68.90 -78.36
C THR A 39 42.06 69.18 -76.98
N ILE A 40 41.43 70.33 -76.78
CA ILE A 40 40.70 70.70 -75.55
C ILE A 40 39.58 69.69 -75.31
N GLU A 41 38.72 69.43 -76.29
CA GLU A 41 37.63 68.45 -76.17
C GLU A 41 38.13 67.05 -75.79
N LYS A 42 39.22 66.58 -76.42
CA LYS A 42 39.84 65.29 -76.06
C LYS A 42 40.40 65.29 -74.63
N LYS A 43 40.97 66.41 -74.17
CA LYS A 43 41.53 66.52 -72.81
C LYS A 43 40.42 66.64 -71.77
N GLU A 44 39.34 67.35 -72.07
CA GLU A 44 38.16 67.45 -71.22
C GLU A 44 37.43 66.11 -71.09
N ALA A 45 37.28 65.36 -72.20
CA ALA A 45 36.72 64.01 -72.16
C ALA A 45 37.55 63.07 -71.27
N LYS A 46 38.89 63.08 -71.43
CA LYS A 46 39.78 62.31 -70.56
C LYS A 46 39.75 62.75 -69.11
N LEU A 47 39.66 64.06 -68.84
CA LEU A 47 39.54 64.58 -67.49
C LEU A 47 38.24 64.13 -66.83
N LYS A 48 37.14 64.11 -67.59
CA LYS A 48 35.84 63.62 -67.12
C LYS A 48 35.90 62.13 -66.80
N GLU A 49 36.48 61.31 -67.67
CA GLU A 49 36.69 59.88 -67.43
C GLU A 49 37.54 59.63 -66.17
N ILE A 50 38.66 60.34 -66.01
CA ILE A 50 39.51 60.24 -64.81
C ILE A 50 38.73 60.64 -63.55
N LYS A 51 37.93 61.70 -63.60
CA LYS A 51 37.09 62.12 -62.46
C LYS A 51 36.03 61.08 -62.13
N THR A 52 35.37 60.51 -63.13
CA THR A 52 34.38 59.45 -62.93
C THR A 52 35.02 58.22 -62.28
N ILE A 53 36.18 57.75 -62.75
CA ILE A 53 36.90 56.63 -62.12
C ILE A 53 37.29 56.98 -60.67
N LEU A 54 37.75 58.21 -60.42
CA LEU A 54 38.13 58.67 -59.09
C LEU A 54 36.93 58.68 -58.12
N GLU A 55 35.78 59.17 -58.57
CA GLU A 55 34.56 59.33 -57.77
C GLU A 55 33.80 58.01 -57.59
N GLU A 56 33.67 57.20 -58.64
CA GLU A 56 32.86 55.98 -58.63
C GLU A 56 33.62 54.74 -58.13
N GLU A 57 34.94 54.66 -58.33
CA GLU A 57 35.71 53.47 -57.98
C GLU A 57 36.73 53.73 -56.87
N ILE A 58 37.61 54.73 -57.04
CA ILE A 58 38.76 54.90 -56.13
C ILE A 58 38.32 55.45 -54.76
N THR A 59 37.48 56.47 -54.74
CA THR A 59 37.01 57.09 -53.48
C THR A 59 36.18 56.13 -52.61
N PRO A 60 35.18 55.40 -53.13
CA PRO A 60 34.41 54.46 -52.31
C PRO A 60 35.24 53.25 -51.87
N THR A 61 36.17 52.75 -52.70
CA THR A 61 37.06 51.66 -52.27
C THR A 61 38.00 52.09 -51.14
N ILE A 62 38.55 53.30 -51.19
CA ILE A 62 39.35 53.87 -50.09
C ILE A 62 38.50 54.02 -48.83
N GLN A 63 37.26 54.50 -48.95
CA GLN A 63 36.38 54.67 -47.80
C GLN A 63 36.03 53.33 -47.16
N LYS A 64 35.69 52.32 -47.96
CA LYS A 64 35.44 50.96 -47.50
C LYS A 64 36.66 50.35 -46.80
N LEU A 65 37.87 50.50 -47.37
CA LEU A 65 39.10 50.01 -46.75
C LEU A 65 39.41 50.72 -45.42
N LYS A 66 39.07 52.01 -45.28
CA LYS A 66 39.20 52.74 -44.01
C LYS A 66 38.24 52.19 -42.95
N GLU A 67 37.00 51.92 -43.32
CA GLU A 67 35.99 51.34 -42.44
C GLU A 67 36.40 49.92 -41.99
N GLU A 68 36.80 49.06 -42.92
CA GLU A 68 37.30 47.71 -42.62
C GLU A 68 38.51 47.74 -41.69
N ARG A 69 39.46 48.66 -41.92
CA ARG A 69 40.61 48.86 -41.03
C ARG A 69 40.16 49.30 -39.63
N SER A 70 39.18 50.21 -39.53
CA SER A 70 38.67 50.68 -38.25
C SER A 70 38.04 49.52 -37.46
N SER A 71 37.17 48.74 -38.11
CA SER A 71 36.54 47.57 -37.50
C SER A 71 37.58 46.51 -37.08
N TYR A 72 38.63 46.29 -37.88
CA TYR A 72 39.71 45.36 -37.51
C TYR A 72 40.50 45.83 -36.28
N LEU A 73 40.78 47.13 -36.16
CA LEU A 73 41.46 47.68 -34.98
C LEU A 73 40.60 47.58 -33.72
N GLU A 74 39.28 47.77 -33.83
CA GLU A 74 38.35 47.54 -32.72
C GLU A 74 38.29 46.07 -32.32
N TYR A 75 38.17 45.17 -33.29
CA TYR A 75 38.23 43.74 -33.06
C TYR A 75 39.51 43.34 -32.33
N GLN A 76 40.67 43.87 -32.75
CA GLN A 76 41.95 43.58 -32.09
C GLN A 76 41.98 44.08 -30.64
N LYS A 77 41.39 45.24 -30.34
CA LYS A 77 41.28 45.75 -28.95
C LYS A 77 40.40 44.83 -28.10
N VAL A 78 39.22 44.47 -28.60
CA VAL A 78 38.28 43.58 -27.91
C VAL A 78 38.91 42.20 -27.66
N MET A 79 39.63 41.65 -28.64
CA MET A 79 40.31 40.35 -28.47
C MET A 79 41.39 40.39 -27.38
N ARG A 80 42.16 41.48 -27.28
CA ARG A 80 43.14 41.65 -26.19
C ARG A 80 42.47 41.75 -24.83
N GLU A 81 41.33 42.42 -24.75
CA GLU A 81 40.57 42.56 -23.51
C GLU A 81 39.94 41.22 -23.08
N ILE A 82 39.38 40.47 -24.02
CA ILE A 82 38.89 39.10 -23.79
C ILE A 82 40.01 38.20 -23.29
N GLU A 83 41.20 38.25 -23.90
CA GLU A 83 42.33 37.45 -23.46
C GLU A 83 42.77 37.81 -22.04
N HIS A 84 42.82 39.10 -21.70
CA HIS A 84 43.14 39.56 -20.36
C HIS A 84 42.10 39.09 -19.32
N LEU A 85 40.81 39.28 -19.60
CA LEU A 85 39.71 38.86 -18.72
C LEU A 85 39.68 37.34 -18.56
N SER A 86 39.96 36.59 -19.63
CA SER A 86 40.02 35.12 -19.58
C SER A 86 41.13 34.65 -18.65
N ARG A 87 42.31 35.27 -18.71
CA ARG A 87 43.42 34.96 -17.78
C ARG A 87 43.06 35.29 -16.33
N LEU A 88 42.40 36.42 -16.10
CA LEU A 88 41.92 36.82 -14.76
C LEU A 88 40.88 35.84 -14.21
N TYR A 89 39.95 35.39 -15.06
CA TYR A 89 38.94 34.40 -14.70
C TYR A 89 39.56 33.06 -14.32
N ILE A 90 40.54 32.57 -15.09
CA ILE A 90 41.27 31.34 -14.78
C ILE A 90 42.02 31.48 -13.44
N ALA A 91 42.67 32.62 -13.19
CA ALA A 91 43.35 32.87 -11.92
C ALA A 91 42.36 32.88 -10.73
N TYR A 92 41.18 33.48 -10.89
CA TYR A 92 40.13 33.48 -9.87
C TYR A 92 39.57 32.08 -9.62
N GLN A 93 39.33 31.29 -10.68
CA GLN A 93 38.92 29.89 -10.54
C GLN A 93 39.96 29.06 -9.78
N PHE A 94 41.25 29.27 -10.06
CA PHE A 94 42.33 28.59 -9.33
C PHE A 94 42.31 28.95 -7.84
N LEU A 95 42.14 30.23 -7.51
CA LEU A 95 42.08 30.69 -6.12
C LEU A 95 40.88 30.12 -5.36
N LEU A 96 39.71 30.06 -5.99
CA LEU A 96 38.53 29.38 -5.45
C LEU A 96 38.75 27.89 -5.22
N ALA A 97 39.42 27.21 -6.16
CA ALA A 97 39.72 25.79 -6.03
C ALA A 97 40.68 25.53 -4.86
N GLU A 98 41.68 26.38 -4.66
CA GLU A 98 42.62 26.25 -3.53
C GLU A 98 41.91 26.53 -2.18
N ASP A 99 41.05 27.55 -2.10
CA ASP A 99 40.24 27.82 -0.90
C ASP A 99 39.30 26.64 -0.58
N THR A 100 38.64 26.10 -1.60
CA THR A 100 37.76 24.93 -1.46
C THR A 100 38.54 23.72 -0.95
N LYS A 101 39.73 23.47 -1.50
CA LYS A 101 40.61 22.38 -1.07
C LYS A 101 41.02 22.53 0.40
N VAL A 102 41.38 23.74 0.84
CA VAL A 102 41.74 24.01 2.25
C VAL A 102 40.55 23.75 3.16
N ARG A 103 39.37 24.30 2.83
CA ARG A 103 38.14 24.07 3.61
C ARG A 103 37.76 22.60 3.68
N SER A 104 37.80 21.88 2.56
CA SER A 104 37.52 20.44 2.53
C SER A 104 38.52 19.64 3.37
N ALA A 105 39.79 20.06 3.44
CA ALA A 105 40.79 19.42 4.29
C ALA A 105 40.50 19.66 5.79
N GLU A 106 40.05 20.85 6.16
CA GLU A 106 39.63 21.17 7.54
C GLU A 106 38.38 20.38 7.93
N GLU A 107 37.37 20.34 7.07
CA GLU A 107 36.13 19.56 7.29
C GLU A 107 36.43 18.06 7.41
N LEU A 108 37.33 17.53 6.57
CA LEU A 108 37.77 16.13 6.65
C LEU A 108 38.44 15.82 8.00
N LYS A 109 39.29 16.73 8.48
CA LYS A 109 39.98 16.58 9.76
C LYS A 109 38.98 16.61 10.93
N GLU A 110 38.03 17.54 10.91
CA GLU A 110 36.98 17.60 11.94
C GLU A 110 36.12 16.34 11.95
N MET A 111 35.82 15.79 10.77
CA MET A 111 35.07 14.53 10.65
C MET A 111 35.87 13.33 11.18
N GLN A 112 37.18 13.27 10.88
CA GLN A 112 38.08 12.25 11.42
C GLN A 112 38.15 12.30 12.95
N ASP A 113 38.25 13.49 13.54
CA ASP A 113 38.26 13.67 15.00
C ASP A 113 36.92 13.21 15.63
N LYS A 114 35.79 13.46 14.97
CA LYS A 114 34.47 12.96 15.42
C LYS A 114 34.39 11.43 15.34
N VAL A 115 34.94 10.82 14.29
CA VAL A 115 34.98 9.37 14.14
C VAL A 115 35.81 8.72 15.25
N ILE A 116 36.97 9.30 15.58
CA ILE A 116 37.82 8.81 16.67
C ILE A 116 37.06 8.86 18.00
N LYS A 117 36.41 9.99 18.32
CA LYS A 117 35.60 10.12 19.56
C LYS A 117 34.47 9.09 19.63
N LEU A 118 33.75 8.88 18.53
CA LEU A 118 32.68 7.87 18.47
C LEU A 118 33.21 6.45 18.64
N GLN A 119 34.40 6.15 18.14
CA GLN A 119 35.06 4.85 18.34
C GLN A 119 35.47 4.64 19.80
N GLU A 120 35.93 5.68 20.48
CA GLU A 120 36.23 5.64 21.92
C GLU A 120 34.94 5.40 22.74
N GLU A 121 33.85 6.11 22.45
CA GLU A 121 32.55 5.91 23.09
C GLU A 121 31.99 4.50 22.87
N LEU A 122 32.13 3.96 21.66
CA LEU A 122 31.75 2.58 21.34
C LEU A 122 32.55 1.57 22.18
N SER A 123 33.87 1.76 22.30
CA SER A 123 34.74 0.90 23.12
C SER A 123 34.37 0.95 24.60
N GLU A 124 34.02 2.12 25.14
CA GLU A 124 33.53 2.25 26.51
C GLU A 124 32.18 1.56 26.72
N ASN A 125 31.25 1.71 25.77
CA ASN A 125 29.95 1.06 25.85
C ASN A 125 30.06 -0.47 25.75
N ASP A 126 30.96 -0.99 24.91
CA ASP A 126 31.20 -2.43 24.81
C ASP A 126 31.77 -3.02 26.12
N LYS A 127 32.63 -2.27 26.82
CA LYS A 127 33.08 -2.63 28.18
C LYS A 127 31.93 -2.65 29.19
N LYS A 128 31.02 -1.65 29.14
CA LYS A 128 29.84 -1.60 30.02
C LYS A 128 28.89 -2.77 29.76
N ILE A 129 28.64 -3.11 28.49
CA ILE A 129 27.80 -4.26 28.11
C ILE A 129 28.39 -5.56 28.66
N LYS A 130 29.71 -5.77 28.52
CA LYS A 130 30.39 -6.95 29.07
C LYS A 130 30.26 -7.04 30.59
N ALA A 131 30.38 -5.91 31.29
CA ALA A 131 30.21 -5.87 32.75
C ALA A 131 28.77 -6.22 33.16
N LEU A 132 27.77 -5.63 32.51
CA LEU A 132 26.35 -5.91 32.77
C LEU A 132 25.97 -7.37 32.48
N ASN A 133 26.47 -7.94 31.38
CA ASN A 133 26.23 -9.35 31.06
C ASN A 133 26.81 -10.28 32.13
N HIS A 134 27.98 -9.97 32.66
CA HIS A 134 28.57 -10.73 33.76
C HIS A 134 27.71 -10.64 35.04
N GLU A 135 27.16 -9.46 35.33
CA GLU A 135 26.28 -9.24 36.48
C GLU A 135 24.94 -9.98 36.33
N ILE A 136 24.38 -10.04 35.11
CA ILE A 136 23.19 -10.84 34.79
C ILE A 136 23.47 -12.33 35.02
N GLU A 137 24.60 -12.83 34.55
CA GLU A 137 24.97 -14.25 34.68
C GLU A 137 25.17 -14.66 36.15
N GLU A 138 25.74 -13.77 36.96
CA GLU A 138 25.84 -13.90 38.43
C GLU A 138 24.44 -13.92 39.10
N LEU A 139 23.53 -13.04 38.68
CA LEU A 139 22.16 -12.99 39.17
C LEU A 139 21.37 -14.25 38.81
N GLU A 140 21.51 -14.77 37.60
CA GLU A 140 20.87 -16.01 37.15
C GLU A 140 21.36 -17.22 37.95
N LYS A 141 22.68 -17.35 38.16
CA LYS A 141 23.24 -18.42 39.01
C LYS A 141 22.72 -18.36 40.45
N ARG A 142 22.50 -17.15 40.97
CA ARG A 142 21.94 -16.95 42.31
C ARG A 142 20.47 -17.36 42.34
N LYS A 143 19.70 -16.93 41.34
CA LYS A 143 18.29 -17.28 41.17
C LYS A 143 18.10 -18.79 41.06
N ASP A 144 18.90 -19.49 40.27
CA ASP A 144 18.80 -20.94 40.09
C ASP A 144 19.15 -21.71 41.36
N LYS A 145 20.11 -21.22 42.15
CA LYS A 145 20.43 -21.81 43.47
C LYS A 145 19.30 -21.63 44.47
N GLU A 146 18.69 -20.46 44.55
CA GLU A 146 17.62 -20.18 45.52
C GLU A 146 16.28 -20.80 45.10
N ILE A 147 15.91 -20.69 43.83
CA ILE A 147 14.59 -21.08 43.34
C ILE A 147 14.57 -22.55 42.89
N GLY A 148 15.63 -23.05 42.26
CA GLY A 148 15.64 -24.40 41.69
C GLY A 148 15.51 -25.51 42.74
N GLY A 149 16.14 -25.34 43.91
CA GLY A 149 16.01 -26.30 45.02
C GLY A 149 14.62 -26.28 45.67
N ILE A 150 14.06 -25.08 45.87
CA ILE A 150 12.74 -24.90 46.47
C ILE A 150 11.66 -25.45 45.53
N LEU A 151 11.72 -25.14 44.24
CA LEU A 151 10.76 -25.62 43.24
C LEU A 151 10.72 -27.16 43.18
N ARG A 152 11.89 -27.80 43.15
CA ARG A 152 11.99 -29.26 43.08
C ARG A 152 11.43 -29.95 44.33
N SER A 153 11.67 -29.40 45.52
CA SER A 153 11.07 -29.91 46.76
C SER A 153 9.54 -29.74 46.81
N LEU A 154 9.01 -28.65 46.25
CA LEU A 154 7.56 -28.43 46.13
C LEU A 154 6.93 -29.38 45.12
N GLU A 155 7.59 -29.66 44.00
CA GLU A 155 7.16 -30.64 43.00
C GLU A 155 7.10 -32.05 43.59
N ASP A 156 8.11 -32.47 44.34
CA ASP A 156 8.14 -33.77 45.03
C ASP A 156 7.03 -33.87 46.09
N ALA A 157 6.80 -32.81 46.87
CA ALA A 157 5.73 -32.74 47.86
C ALA A 157 4.33 -32.81 47.20
N LEU A 158 4.14 -32.13 46.07
CA LEU A 158 2.90 -32.17 45.29
C LEU A 158 2.65 -33.58 44.74
N ALA A 159 3.67 -34.22 44.19
CA ALA A 159 3.58 -35.57 43.64
C ALA A 159 3.17 -36.59 44.72
N GLU A 160 3.75 -36.50 45.92
CA GLU A 160 3.38 -37.38 47.04
C GLU A 160 1.95 -37.13 47.52
N ALA A 161 1.55 -35.86 47.65
CA ALA A 161 0.17 -35.50 48.02
C ALA A 161 -0.86 -36.02 47.01
N GLN A 162 -0.57 -35.93 45.70
CA GLN A 162 -1.42 -36.49 44.66
C GLN A 162 -1.51 -38.02 44.74
N ARG A 163 -0.40 -38.69 45.05
CA ARG A 163 -0.36 -40.16 45.20
C ARG A 163 -1.22 -40.63 46.37
N VAL A 164 -1.13 -39.95 47.51
CA VAL A 164 -1.96 -40.21 48.69
C VAL A 164 -3.43 -39.95 48.38
N ASN A 165 -3.76 -38.84 47.72
CA ASN A 165 -5.13 -38.50 47.35
C ASN A 165 -5.75 -39.57 46.42
N THR A 166 -4.99 -40.04 45.43
CA THR A 166 -5.44 -41.06 44.47
C THR A 166 -5.71 -42.41 45.16
N LYS A 167 -4.85 -42.80 46.12
CA LYS A 167 -5.07 -44.00 46.95
C LYS A 167 -6.34 -43.87 47.81
N SER A 168 -6.50 -42.74 48.48
CA SER A 168 -7.67 -42.46 49.34
C SER A 168 -8.97 -42.44 48.54
N GLN A 169 -8.97 -41.82 47.36
CA GLN A 169 -10.14 -41.78 46.47
C GLN A 169 -10.52 -43.19 45.98
N SER A 170 -9.53 -43.99 45.58
CA SER A 170 -9.75 -45.38 45.15
C SER A 170 -10.34 -46.25 46.28
N ALA A 171 -9.85 -46.07 47.51
CA ALA A 171 -10.36 -46.77 48.69
C ALA A 171 -11.81 -46.34 49.03
N PHE A 172 -12.11 -45.05 48.90
CA PHE A 172 -13.46 -44.51 49.08
C PHE A 172 -14.44 -45.09 48.06
N ASP A 173 -14.08 -45.12 46.78
CA ASP A 173 -14.93 -45.65 45.71
C ASP A 173 -15.20 -47.15 45.88
N LEU A 174 -14.20 -47.92 46.34
CA LEU A 174 -14.38 -49.34 46.68
C LEU A 174 -15.36 -49.52 47.84
N LYS A 175 -15.23 -48.72 48.91
CA LYS A 175 -16.16 -48.77 50.06
C LYS A 175 -17.57 -48.36 49.66
N LYS A 176 -17.72 -47.36 48.80
CA LYS A 176 -19.02 -46.93 48.26
C LYS A 176 -19.69 -48.02 47.43
N LYS A 177 -18.95 -48.72 46.56
CA LYS A 177 -19.45 -49.88 45.81
C LYS A 177 -19.87 -51.03 46.73
N ASN A 178 -19.08 -51.32 47.77
CA ASN A 178 -19.42 -52.36 48.73
C ASN A 178 -20.71 -52.03 49.50
N LEU A 179 -20.88 -50.76 49.91
CA LEU A 179 -22.11 -50.31 50.58
C LEU A 179 -23.34 -50.51 49.68
N ALA A 180 -23.25 -50.13 48.40
CA ALA A 180 -24.34 -50.32 47.44
C ALA A 180 -24.70 -51.81 47.23
N CYS A 181 -23.68 -52.69 47.24
CA CYS A 181 -23.88 -54.14 47.15
C CYS A 181 -24.62 -54.68 48.39
N GLU A 182 -24.21 -54.28 49.59
CA GLU A 182 -24.87 -54.68 50.83
C GLU A 182 -26.29 -54.13 50.95
N GLU A 183 -26.55 -52.90 50.46
CA GLU A 183 -27.92 -52.36 50.38
C GLU A 183 -28.81 -53.17 49.44
N SER A 184 -28.28 -53.65 48.30
CA SER A 184 -29.01 -54.52 47.38
C SER A 184 -29.34 -55.87 48.01
N LYS A 185 -28.34 -56.52 48.66
CA LYS A 185 -28.55 -57.77 49.39
C LYS A 185 -29.58 -57.62 50.50
N ARG A 186 -29.55 -56.49 51.23
CA ARG A 186 -30.53 -56.18 52.28
C ARG A 186 -31.95 -56.12 51.71
N LYS A 187 -32.15 -55.45 50.56
CA LYS A 187 -33.46 -55.38 49.89
C LYS A 187 -33.94 -56.76 49.42
N GLU A 188 -33.03 -57.60 48.93
CA GLU A 188 -33.34 -58.97 48.50
C GLU A 188 -33.74 -59.85 49.69
N LEU A 189 -33.01 -59.77 50.80
CA LEU A 189 -33.36 -60.44 52.05
C LEU A 189 -34.70 -59.96 52.63
N GLU A 190 -35.00 -58.66 52.58
CA GLU A 190 -36.31 -58.11 52.97
C GLU A 190 -37.44 -58.71 52.11
N LYS A 191 -37.22 -58.83 50.80
CA LYS A 191 -38.20 -59.44 49.90
C LYS A 191 -38.43 -60.92 50.24
N ASN A 192 -37.36 -61.68 50.47
CA ASN A 192 -37.44 -63.09 50.85
C ASN A 192 -38.17 -63.25 52.19
N MET A 193 -37.89 -62.40 53.18
CA MET A 193 -38.61 -62.40 54.47
C MET A 193 -40.12 -62.21 54.31
N VAL A 194 -40.55 -61.33 53.41
CA VAL A 194 -41.98 -61.08 53.14
C VAL A 194 -42.62 -62.30 52.44
N GLU A 195 -41.89 -62.96 51.55
CA GLU A 195 -42.35 -64.15 50.84
C GLU A 195 -42.43 -65.37 51.78
N ASP A 196 -41.43 -65.55 52.64
CA ASP A 196 -41.41 -66.56 53.70
C ASP A 196 -42.53 -66.32 54.73
N SER A 197 -42.79 -65.06 55.10
CA SER A 197 -43.93 -64.72 55.97
C SER A 197 -45.27 -65.11 55.34
N LYS A 198 -45.45 -64.89 54.03
CA LYS A 198 -46.68 -65.28 53.32
C LYS A 198 -46.83 -66.79 53.23
N THR A 199 -45.75 -67.52 52.95
CA THR A 199 -45.78 -68.99 52.89
C THR A 199 -46.02 -69.59 54.27
N LEU A 200 -45.44 -69.02 55.33
CA LEU A 200 -45.72 -69.41 56.72
C LEU A 200 -47.21 -69.22 57.06
N ALA A 201 -47.78 -68.06 56.75
CA ALA A 201 -49.20 -67.79 56.99
C ALA A 201 -50.14 -68.73 56.19
N ALA A 202 -49.73 -69.13 54.97
CA ALA A 202 -50.46 -70.12 54.19
C ALA A 202 -50.38 -71.52 54.81
N LYS A 203 -49.20 -71.92 55.30
CA LYS A 203 -48.99 -73.19 55.99
C LYS A 203 -49.71 -73.23 57.34
N GLU A 204 -49.75 -72.14 58.09
CA GLU A 204 -50.57 -72.03 59.32
C GLU A 204 -52.06 -72.20 59.04
N LYS A 205 -52.57 -71.70 57.91
CA LYS A 205 -53.96 -71.96 57.48
C LYS A 205 -54.20 -73.42 57.10
N GLU A 206 -53.25 -74.08 56.44
CA GLU A 206 -53.33 -75.52 56.16
C GLU A 206 -53.31 -76.33 57.46
N VAL A 207 -52.39 -75.99 58.39
CA VAL A 207 -52.31 -76.64 59.69
C VAL A 207 -53.61 -76.44 60.45
N LYS A 208 -54.18 -75.24 60.49
CA LYS A 208 -55.52 -74.99 61.09
C LYS A 208 -56.60 -75.86 60.47
N LYS A 209 -56.67 -75.96 59.14
CA LYS A 209 -57.64 -76.87 58.48
C LYS A 209 -57.44 -78.34 58.88
N ILE A 210 -56.18 -78.78 58.98
CA ILE A 210 -55.86 -80.15 59.40
C ILE A 210 -56.18 -80.34 60.88
N THR A 211 -55.96 -79.34 61.74
CA THR A 211 -56.31 -79.40 63.17
C THR A 211 -57.82 -79.37 63.39
N ASP A 212 -58.57 -78.55 62.65
CA ASP A 212 -60.03 -78.52 62.68
C ASP A 212 -60.59 -79.87 62.18
N GLY A 213 -59.98 -80.45 61.13
CA GLY A 213 -60.32 -81.79 60.64
C GLY A 213 -60.00 -82.91 61.63
N LEU A 214 -58.85 -82.85 62.31
CA LEU A 214 -58.48 -83.76 63.39
C LEU A 214 -59.41 -83.59 64.60
N HIS A 215 -59.82 -82.36 64.95
CA HIS A 215 -60.76 -82.11 66.03
C HIS A 215 -62.14 -82.69 65.70
N ALA A 216 -62.61 -82.54 64.47
CA ALA A 216 -63.85 -83.18 64.02
C ALA A 216 -63.76 -84.71 64.04
N LEU A 217 -62.59 -85.28 63.67
CA LEU A 217 -62.33 -86.72 63.75
C LEU A 217 -62.23 -87.20 65.21
N GLN A 218 -61.65 -86.39 66.08
CA GLN A 218 -61.54 -86.63 67.53
C GLN A 218 -62.91 -86.56 68.19
N GLU A 219 -63.78 -85.62 67.82
CA GLU A 219 -65.16 -85.56 68.29
C GLU A 219 -65.98 -86.76 67.82
N ALA A 220 -65.78 -87.21 66.57
CA ALA A 220 -66.40 -88.44 66.07
C ALA A 220 -65.87 -89.68 66.82
N SER A 221 -64.56 -89.78 67.01
CA SER A 221 -63.92 -90.85 67.78
C SER A 221 -64.31 -90.82 69.25
N ASN A 222 -64.51 -89.64 69.84
CA ASN A 222 -64.98 -89.50 71.23
C ASN A 222 -66.45 -89.87 71.34
N LYS A 223 -67.31 -89.55 70.37
CA LYS A 223 -68.69 -90.06 70.33
C LYS A 223 -68.74 -91.58 70.18
N ASP A 224 -67.88 -92.14 69.33
CA ASP A 224 -67.76 -93.59 69.16
C ASP A 224 -67.16 -94.24 70.41
N ALA A 225 -66.19 -93.59 71.08
CA ALA A 225 -65.62 -94.04 72.34
C ALA A 225 -66.59 -93.88 73.52
N GLU A 226 -67.46 -92.86 73.54
CA GLU A 226 -68.55 -92.70 74.51
C GLU A 226 -69.63 -93.76 74.28
N ALA A 227 -69.96 -94.09 73.02
CA ALA A 227 -70.88 -95.18 72.70
C ALA A 227 -70.28 -96.55 73.10
N LEU A 228 -68.99 -96.76 72.84
CA LEU A 228 -68.26 -97.95 73.26
C LEU A 228 -68.11 -98.01 74.78
N ALA A 229 -67.80 -96.89 75.45
CA ALA A 229 -67.68 -96.77 76.90
C ALA A 229 -69.02 -96.93 77.60
N ALA A 230 -70.14 -96.46 77.05
CA ALA A 230 -71.47 -96.74 77.57
C ALA A 230 -71.83 -98.24 77.44
N ALA A 231 -71.46 -98.88 76.34
CA ALA A 231 -71.61 -100.33 76.15
C ALA A 231 -70.66 -101.15 77.06
N GLN A 232 -69.43 -100.67 77.28
CA GLN A 232 -68.43 -101.29 78.15
C GLN A 232 -68.73 -101.04 79.63
N GLN A 233 -69.30 -99.89 80.00
CA GLN A 233 -69.76 -99.57 81.36
C GLN A 233 -71.01 -100.36 81.72
N HIS A 234 -71.93 -100.63 80.79
CA HIS A 234 -73.03 -101.57 81.04
C HIS A 234 -72.56 -103.02 81.23
N PHE A 235 -71.44 -103.41 80.61
CA PHE A 235 -70.86 -104.76 80.73
C PHE A 235 -69.94 -104.90 81.97
N ASN A 236 -69.15 -103.87 82.31
CA ASN A 236 -68.19 -103.90 83.41
C ASN A 236 -68.78 -103.43 84.76
N ALA A 237 -69.92 -102.72 84.79
CA ALA A 237 -70.62 -102.38 86.04
C ALA A 237 -71.34 -103.57 86.71
N VAL A 238 -71.48 -104.70 86.00
CA VAL A 238 -72.04 -105.95 86.55
C VAL A 238 -70.94 -106.88 87.10
N SER A 239 -69.65 -106.61 86.85
CA SER A 239 -68.61 -107.64 87.06
C SER A 239 -67.40 -107.31 87.97
N ALA A 240 -67.14 -106.07 88.41
CA ALA A 240 -66.08 -105.84 89.41
C ALA A 240 -66.17 -104.46 90.10
N GLY A 241 -66.34 -104.43 91.42
CA GLY A 241 -66.32 -103.21 92.22
C GLY A 241 -64.92 -102.62 92.47
N LEU A 242 -64.90 -101.28 92.61
CA LEU A 242 -63.89 -100.35 93.17
C LEU A 242 -62.72 -99.82 92.29
N SER A 243 -62.77 -98.49 92.11
CA SER A 243 -61.71 -97.44 92.23
C SER A 243 -60.53 -97.38 91.25
N SER A 244 -60.44 -96.32 90.42
CA SER A 244 -59.41 -95.25 90.55
C SER A 244 -59.57 -94.10 89.54
N ASN A 245 -58.96 -92.96 89.90
CA ASN A 245 -58.99 -91.63 89.27
C ASN A 245 -58.52 -91.56 87.80
N GLU A 246 -59.16 -90.67 87.05
CA GLU A 246 -58.71 -90.11 85.77
C GLU A 246 -57.78 -88.90 86.02
N ASP A 247 -56.86 -88.65 85.09
CA ASP A 247 -55.96 -87.49 85.00
C ASP A 247 -54.53 -87.63 85.55
N GLY A 248 -53.83 -88.65 85.05
CA GLY A 248 -52.37 -88.72 85.06
C GLY A 248 -51.69 -87.59 84.25
N ALA A 249 -51.58 -86.39 84.82
CA ALA A 249 -50.69 -85.33 84.35
C ALA A 249 -50.15 -84.46 85.50
N GLU A 250 -48.83 -84.48 85.70
CA GLU A 250 -48.11 -83.47 86.49
C GLU A 250 -47.74 -82.27 85.59
N ALA A 251 -48.19 -81.07 85.95
CA ALA A 251 -47.62 -79.80 85.47
C ALA A 251 -47.62 -78.77 86.61
N THR A 252 -46.47 -78.13 86.85
CA THR A 252 -46.29 -77.17 87.97
C THR A 252 -46.24 -75.72 87.49
N LEU A 253 -46.91 -74.85 88.26
CA LEU A 253 -47.06 -73.39 88.11
C LEU A 253 -45.73 -72.60 87.98
N ALA A 254 -44.59 -73.23 88.27
CA ALA A 254 -43.26 -72.62 88.27
C ALA A 254 -42.70 -72.32 86.86
N GLY A 255 -43.11 -73.07 85.83
CA GLY A 255 -42.62 -72.89 84.45
C GLY A 255 -43.14 -71.63 83.77
N GLN A 256 -44.39 -71.24 84.05
CA GLN A 256 -45.02 -70.06 83.43
C GLN A 256 -44.45 -68.73 83.97
N MET A 257 -43.96 -68.72 85.21
CA MET A 257 -43.44 -67.52 85.86
C MET A 257 -42.04 -67.12 85.39
N MET A 258 -41.22 -68.08 84.93
CA MET A 258 -39.90 -67.80 84.36
C MET A 258 -39.96 -67.25 82.92
N ALA A 259 -40.90 -67.71 82.09
CA ALA A 259 -41.07 -67.22 80.73
C ALA A 259 -41.48 -65.73 80.70
N CYS A 260 -42.49 -65.36 81.49
CA CYS A 260 -42.97 -63.98 81.59
C CYS A 260 -41.88 -63.00 82.05
N LYS A 261 -40.96 -63.43 82.92
CA LYS A 261 -39.88 -62.57 83.44
C LYS A 261 -38.78 -62.31 82.41
N ASN A 262 -38.49 -63.29 81.54
CA ASN A 262 -37.54 -63.14 80.44
C ASN A 262 -38.08 -62.23 79.33
N ASP A 263 -39.37 -62.31 79.03
CA ASP A 263 -39.99 -61.47 77.99
C ASP A 263 -40.05 -59.99 78.40
N ILE A 264 -40.32 -59.71 79.68
CA ILE A 264 -40.25 -58.34 80.22
C ILE A 264 -38.82 -57.78 80.09
N SER A 265 -37.79 -58.58 80.39
CA SER A 265 -36.40 -58.14 80.30
C SER A 265 -35.96 -57.85 78.87
N LYS A 266 -36.39 -58.66 77.90
CA LYS A 266 -36.15 -58.42 76.46
C LYS A 266 -36.84 -57.16 75.97
N ALA A 267 -38.13 -56.99 76.26
CA ALA A 267 -38.89 -55.81 75.86
C ALA A 267 -38.30 -54.52 76.43
N GLN A 268 -37.80 -54.56 77.67
CA GLN A 268 -37.18 -53.40 78.31
C GLN A 268 -35.81 -53.04 77.69
N THR A 269 -35.08 -54.03 77.18
CA THR A 269 -33.81 -53.82 76.49
C THR A 269 -34.03 -53.26 75.07
N GLU A 270 -35.02 -53.78 74.36
CA GLU A 270 -35.43 -53.29 73.04
C GLU A 270 -35.95 -51.85 73.10
N ALA A 271 -36.76 -51.52 74.11
CA ALA A 271 -37.24 -50.16 74.33
C ALA A 271 -36.08 -49.16 74.55
N LYS A 272 -35.07 -49.54 75.35
CA LYS A 272 -33.87 -48.69 75.57
C LYS A 272 -33.03 -48.53 74.30
N GLN A 273 -32.86 -49.60 73.50
CA GLN A 273 -32.16 -49.53 72.22
C GLN A 273 -32.90 -48.65 71.21
N ALA A 274 -34.22 -48.78 71.11
CA ALA A 274 -35.05 -47.94 70.25
C ALA A 274 -34.96 -46.46 70.66
N GLN A 275 -34.96 -46.16 71.96
CA GLN A 275 -34.86 -44.81 72.47
C GLN A 275 -33.50 -44.16 72.18
N MET A 276 -32.39 -44.91 72.26
CA MET A 276 -31.07 -44.41 71.82
C MET A 276 -31.02 -44.13 70.31
N LYS A 277 -31.55 -45.05 69.49
CA LYS A 277 -31.60 -44.86 68.02
C LYS A 277 -32.43 -43.63 67.64
N LEU A 278 -33.57 -43.43 68.30
CA LEU A 278 -34.43 -42.26 68.09
C LEU A 278 -33.69 -40.96 68.43
N LYS A 279 -32.96 -40.93 69.55
CA LYS A 279 -32.19 -39.77 69.98
C LYS A 279 -31.05 -39.44 69.01
N HIS A 280 -30.36 -40.45 68.47
CA HIS A 280 -29.33 -40.27 67.45
C HIS A 280 -29.92 -39.73 66.14
N ALA A 281 -31.02 -40.34 65.65
CA ALA A 281 -31.69 -39.91 64.43
C ALA A 281 -32.25 -38.48 64.54
N GLN A 282 -32.79 -38.09 65.70
CA GLN A 282 -33.24 -36.72 65.96
C GLN A 282 -32.08 -35.71 65.92
N GLN A 283 -30.92 -36.07 66.46
CA GLN A 283 -29.74 -35.20 66.43
C GLN A 283 -29.17 -35.08 65.00
N GLU A 284 -29.11 -36.17 64.23
CA GLU A 284 -28.70 -36.13 62.83
C GLU A 284 -29.66 -35.32 61.96
N LEU A 285 -30.98 -35.47 62.17
CA LEU A 285 -31.98 -34.67 61.45
C LEU A 285 -31.80 -33.18 61.72
N LYS A 286 -31.54 -32.79 62.97
CA LYS A 286 -31.30 -31.39 63.35
C LYS A 286 -30.02 -30.84 62.69
N ASN A 287 -28.96 -31.63 62.65
CA ASN A 287 -27.70 -31.25 61.99
C ASN A 287 -27.89 -31.11 60.46
N LYS A 288 -28.53 -32.08 59.81
CA LYS A 288 -28.86 -32.05 58.38
C LYS A 288 -29.77 -30.88 58.01
N GLN A 289 -30.78 -30.57 58.82
CA GLN A 289 -31.64 -29.40 58.60
C GLN A 289 -30.87 -28.08 58.69
N ALA A 290 -29.88 -27.98 59.60
CA ALA A 290 -29.02 -26.80 59.69
C ALA A 290 -28.07 -26.67 58.48
N GLU A 291 -27.55 -27.79 57.97
CA GLU A 291 -26.73 -27.81 56.74
C GLU A 291 -27.54 -27.43 55.50
N VAL A 292 -28.75 -27.96 55.33
CA VAL A 292 -29.64 -27.61 54.20
C VAL A 292 -29.99 -26.13 54.20
N LYS A 293 -30.33 -25.55 55.36
CA LYS A 293 -30.58 -24.09 55.46
C LYS A 293 -29.35 -23.25 55.11
N LYS A 294 -28.14 -23.70 55.48
CA LYS A 294 -26.90 -23.03 55.08
C LYS A 294 -26.68 -23.13 53.58
N MET A 295 -26.86 -24.30 52.98
CA MET A 295 -26.72 -24.49 51.53
C MET A 295 -27.74 -23.67 50.73
N ASP A 296 -29.02 -23.64 51.13
CA ASP A 296 -30.04 -22.83 50.44
C ASP A 296 -29.68 -21.34 50.44
N SER A 297 -29.15 -20.84 51.57
CA SER A 297 -28.69 -19.45 51.66
C SER A 297 -27.46 -19.16 50.80
N GLY A 298 -26.57 -20.15 50.61
CA GLY A 298 -25.42 -20.06 49.71
C GLY A 298 -25.86 -20.09 48.24
N TYR A 299 -26.69 -21.07 47.87
CA TYR A 299 -27.21 -21.25 46.51
C TYR A 299 -27.95 -20.01 46.01
N ARG A 300 -28.76 -19.39 46.87
CA ARG A 300 -29.47 -18.16 46.52
C ARG A 300 -28.54 -16.97 46.28
N LYS A 301 -27.46 -16.83 47.07
CA LYS A 301 -26.44 -15.80 46.85
C LYS A 301 -25.67 -16.05 45.56
N ASP A 302 -25.33 -17.30 45.26
CA ASP A 302 -24.64 -17.68 44.04
C ASP A 302 -25.52 -17.43 42.81
N GLN A 303 -26.83 -17.67 42.91
CA GLN A 303 -27.81 -17.37 41.86
C GLN A 303 -27.91 -15.86 41.57
N GLU A 304 -28.03 -15.04 42.62
CA GLU A 304 -28.06 -13.57 42.50
C GLU A 304 -26.75 -13.03 41.91
N ALA A 305 -25.60 -13.59 42.30
CA ALA A 305 -24.30 -13.24 41.73
C ALA A 305 -24.18 -13.63 40.25
N LEU A 306 -24.68 -14.81 39.86
CA LEU A 306 -24.67 -15.28 38.48
C LEU A 306 -25.54 -14.39 37.57
N GLU A 307 -26.72 -13.97 38.04
CA GLU A 307 -27.58 -13.04 37.30
C GLU A 307 -26.96 -11.65 37.17
N ALA A 308 -26.30 -11.15 38.21
CA ALA A 308 -25.57 -9.89 38.15
C ALA A 308 -24.42 -9.95 37.13
N VAL A 309 -23.64 -11.04 37.11
CA VAL A 309 -22.56 -11.27 36.13
C VAL A 309 -23.12 -11.38 34.71
N LYS A 310 -24.25 -12.07 34.50
CA LYS A 310 -24.90 -12.14 33.18
C LYS A 310 -25.34 -10.77 32.67
N ARG A 311 -25.97 -9.95 33.51
CA ARG A 311 -26.38 -8.58 33.13
C ARG A 311 -25.17 -7.68 32.82
N LEU A 312 -24.08 -7.83 33.58
CA LEU A 312 -22.82 -7.14 33.31
C LEU A 312 -22.23 -7.57 31.96
N LYS A 313 -22.23 -8.87 31.67
CA LYS A 313 -21.78 -9.41 30.38
C LYS A 313 -22.61 -8.85 29.22
N GLU A 314 -23.93 -8.87 29.32
CA GLU A 314 -24.82 -8.33 28.26
C GLU A 314 -24.62 -6.81 28.05
N LYS A 315 -24.40 -6.04 29.13
CA LYS A 315 -24.04 -4.62 29.01
C LYS A 315 -22.70 -4.43 28.31
N LEU A 316 -21.67 -5.17 28.73
CA LEU A 316 -20.34 -5.12 28.11
C LEU A 316 -20.38 -5.53 26.64
N GLU A 317 -21.14 -6.56 26.27
CA GLU A 317 -21.32 -6.97 24.86
C GLU A 317 -22.05 -5.89 24.04
N ALA A 318 -23.04 -5.19 24.63
CA ALA A 318 -23.74 -4.10 23.96
C ALA A 318 -22.85 -2.84 23.82
N GLU A 319 -22.01 -2.55 24.80
CA GLU A 319 -21.02 -1.46 24.76
C GLU A 319 -19.92 -1.78 23.73
N MET A 320 -19.41 -3.02 23.70
CA MET A 320 -18.46 -3.48 22.67
C MET A 320 -19.04 -3.39 21.26
N LYS A 321 -20.31 -3.76 21.05
CA LYS A 321 -20.97 -3.62 19.73
C LYS A 321 -21.13 -2.18 19.30
N LYS A 322 -21.35 -1.24 20.24
CA LYS A 322 -21.42 0.20 19.92
C LYS A 322 -20.07 0.78 19.51
N LEU A 323 -18.97 0.22 20.02
CA LEU A 323 -17.61 0.65 19.70
C LEU A 323 -17.15 0.23 18.30
N ASN A 324 -17.89 -0.64 17.60
CA ASN A 324 -17.59 -1.09 16.22
C ASN A 324 -16.13 -1.58 16.05
N TYR A 325 -15.56 -2.14 17.13
CA TYR A 325 -14.18 -2.61 17.18
C TYR A 325 -14.06 -3.96 16.48
N GLU A 326 -13.38 -3.98 15.33
CA GLU A 326 -13.01 -5.20 14.63
C GLU A 326 -11.60 -5.62 15.05
N GLU A 327 -11.51 -6.74 15.78
CA GLU A 327 -10.24 -7.36 16.16
C GLU A 327 -9.41 -7.64 14.89
N ASN A 328 -8.14 -7.23 14.89
CA ASN A 328 -7.19 -7.31 13.75
C ASN A 328 -7.38 -6.29 12.61
N LYS A 329 -8.39 -5.41 12.64
CA LYS A 329 -8.53 -4.37 11.60
C LYS A 329 -7.36 -3.40 11.64
N GLU A 330 -6.99 -2.91 12.82
CA GLU A 330 -5.85 -2.00 13.00
C GLU A 330 -4.54 -2.65 12.54
N GLU A 331 -4.29 -3.90 12.92
CA GLU A 331 -3.08 -4.63 12.52
C GLU A 331 -3.02 -4.81 10.99
N SER A 332 -4.16 -5.13 10.35
CA SER A 332 -4.24 -5.24 8.89
C SER A 332 -3.98 -3.91 8.17
N LEU A 333 -4.46 -2.79 8.73
CA LEU A 333 -4.23 -1.46 8.18
C LEU A 333 -2.78 -1.02 8.39
N LEU A 334 -2.17 -1.32 9.53
CA LEU A 334 -0.76 -1.06 9.80
C LEU A 334 0.16 -1.85 8.84
N GLU A 335 -0.17 -3.11 8.53
CA GLU A 335 0.60 -3.90 7.57
C GLU A 335 0.44 -3.36 6.14
N LYS A 336 -0.79 -3.00 5.73
CA LYS A 336 -1.03 -2.29 4.46
C LYS A 336 -0.28 -0.98 4.38
N ARG A 337 -0.23 -0.20 5.48
CA ARG A 337 0.58 1.04 5.56
C ARG A 337 2.04 0.75 5.29
N ARG A 338 2.63 -0.26 5.94
CA ARG A 338 4.02 -0.67 5.72
C ARG A 338 4.27 -1.13 4.28
N GLN A 339 3.31 -1.81 3.67
CA GLN A 339 3.43 -2.23 2.27
C GLN A 339 3.39 -1.02 1.32
N LEU A 340 2.40 -0.14 1.47
CA LEU A 340 2.29 1.08 0.67
C LEU A 340 3.52 2.00 0.84
N SER A 341 4.04 2.15 2.06
CA SER A 341 5.27 2.92 2.28
C SER A 341 6.49 2.32 1.58
N ARG A 342 6.61 0.98 1.58
CA ARG A 342 7.67 0.27 0.83
C ARG A 342 7.53 0.46 -0.68
N ASP A 343 6.32 0.33 -1.21
CA ASP A 343 6.04 0.52 -2.63
C ASP A 343 6.30 1.95 -3.08
N ILE A 344 5.89 2.95 -2.29
CA ILE A 344 6.19 4.36 -2.54
C ILE A 344 7.70 4.61 -2.51
N GLY A 345 8.43 4.02 -1.55
CA GLY A 345 9.89 4.10 -1.50
C GLY A 345 10.54 3.57 -2.79
N ARG A 346 10.15 2.36 -3.22
CA ARG A 346 10.63 1.73 -4.45
C ARG A 346 10.30 2.55 -5.71
N LEU A 347 9.08 3.08 -5.80
CA LEU A 347 8.65 3.93 -6.92
C LEU A 347 9.42 5.27 -6.93
N LYS A 348 9.68 5.87 -5.76
CA LYS A 348 10.51 7.08 -5.63
C LYS A 348 11.93 6.84 -6.08
N GLU A 349 12.54 5.74 -5.67
CA GLU A 349 13.89 5.34 -6.13
C GLU A 349 13.92 5.13 -7.64
N THR A 350 12.93 4.44 -8.19
CA THR A 350 12.81 4.21 -9.65
C THR A 350 12.66 5.52 -10.41
N TYR A 351 11.80 6.43 -9.91
CA TYR A 351 11.59 7.75 -10.47
C TYR A 351 12.85 8.61 -10.46
N GLU A 352 13.56 8.68 -9.32
CA GLU A 352 14.82 9.43 -9.22
C GLU A 352 15.93 8.81 -10.07
N ALA A 353 16.00 7.47 -10.17
CA ALA A 353 16.96 6.79 -11.04
C ALA A 353 16.73 7.13 -12.53
N LEU A 354 15.46 7.16 -12.98
CA LEU A 354 15.10 7.59 -14.33
C LEU A 354 15.47 9.05 -14.58
N LEU A 355 15.21 9.94 -13.62
CA LEU A 355 15.58 11.36 -13.72
C LEU A 355 17.10 11.60 -13.71
N ALA A 356 17.85 10.83 -12.92
CA ALA A 356 19.31 10.91 -12.88
C ALA A 356 19.91 10.48 -14.22
N ARG A 357 19.35 9.43 -14.84
CA ARG A 357 19.77 8.95 -16.16
C ARG A 357 19.37 9.90 -17.29
N PHE A 358 18.24 10.58 -17.17
CA PHE A 358 17.75 11.53 -18.17
C PHE A 358 17.36 12.89 -17.55
N PRO A 359 18.35 13.76 -17.23
CA PRO A 359 18.09 15.04 -16.58
C PRO A 359 17.17 15.99 -17.37
N ASN A 360 17.05 15.79 -18.67
CA ASN A 360 16.20 16.60 -19.57
C ASN A 360 14.70 16.36 -19.37
N LEU A 361 14.33 15.26 -18.69
CA LEU A 361 12.94 14.96 -18.34
C LEU A 361 12.45 15.75 -17.12
N ARG A 362 13.37 16.35 -16.34
CA ARG A 362 13.03 17.07 -15.11
C ARG A 362 12.76 18.54 -15.39
N PHE A 363 11.53 18.98 -15.18
CA PHE A 363 11.22 20.41 -15.04
C PHE A 363 11.24 20.80 -13.56
N ALA A 364 12.29 21.50 -13.13
CA ALA A 364 12.44 22.01 -11.77
C ALA A 364 12.52 23.53 -11.77
N TYR A 365 11.72 24.17 -10.91
CA TYR A 365 11.69 25.60 -10.69
C TYR A 365 11.48 25.90 -9.20
N LYS A 366 11.93 27.06 -8.75
CA LYS A 366 11.64 27.59 -7.43
C LYS A 366 10.32 28.36 -7.48
N ASP A 367 9.48 28.19 -6.46
CA ASP A 367 8.19 28.88 -6.40
C ASP A 367 8.39 30.41 -6.51
N PRO A 368 7.87 31.08 -7.56
CA PRO A 368 8.10 32.50 -7.81
C PRO A 368 7.51 33.44 -6.73
N GLU A 369 6.57 32.94 -5.93
CA GLU A 369 5.76 33.70 -4.97
C GLU A 369 5.44 32.84 -3.73
N LYS A 370 5.13 33.48 -2.58
CA LYS A 370 4.78 32.76 -1.35
C LYS A 370 3.50 31.91 -1.45
N ASN A 371 2.49 32.39 -2.19
CA ASN A 371 1.21 31.70 -2.39
C ASN A 371 1.10 31.12 -3.81
N TRP A 372 2.20 30.54 -4.30
CA TRP A 372 2.26 30.03 -5.67
C TRP A 372 1.39 28.78 -5.85
N ASN A 373 0.47 28.84 -6.82
CA ASN A 373 -0.32 27.68 -7.20
C ASN A 373 0.42 26.85 -8.24
N ARG A 374 0.99 25.71 -7.83
CA ARG A 374 1.72 24.81 -8.74
C ARG A 374 0.86 24.23 -9.85
N ASN A 375 -0.47 24.19 -9.70
CA ASN A 375 -1.40 23.70 -10.73
C ASN A 375 -1.47 24.62 -11.97
N CYS A 376 -1.03 25.87 -11.86
CA CYS A 376 -0.89 26.79 -12.99
C CYS A 376 0.19 26.32 -13.98
N VAL A 377 1.11 25.45 -13.54
CA VAL A 377 2.14 24.82 -14.36
C VAL A 377 1.72 23.39 -14.67
N LYS A 378 1.37 23.11 -15.93
CA LYS A 378 0.92 21.76 -16.34
C LYS A 378 2.10 20.80 -16.49
N GLY A 379 3.26 21.29 -16.94
CA GLY A 379 4.49 20.49 -17.08
C GLY A 379 5.03 20.46 -18.50
N LEU A 380 5.95 19.53 -18.78
CA LEU A 380 6.53 19.36 -20.12
C LEU A 380 5.50 18.77 -21.08
N VAL A 381 5.53 19.16 -22.35
CA VAL A 381 4.62 18.60 -23.37
C VAL A 381 4.71 17.07 -23.40
N ALA A 382 5.91 16.51 -23.33
CA ALA A 382 6.10 15.07 -23.39
C ALA A 382 5.51 14.29 -22.19
N SER A 383 5.39 14.90 -21.01
CA SER A 383 4.72 14.26 -19.85
C SER A 383 3.19 14.38 -19.92
N LEU A 384 2.67 15.21 -20.82
CA LEU A 384 1.25 15.56 -20.93
C LEU A 384 0.50 14.81 -22.03
N ILE A 385 1.23 14.05 -22.85
CA ILE A 385 0.66 13.23 -23.92
C ILE A 385 0.76 11.74 -23.57
N SER A 386 0.04 10.93 -24.32
CA SER A 386 0.29 9.50 -24.46
C SER A 386 0.15 9.13 -25.94
N VAL A 387 0.93 8.18 -26.41
CA VAL A 387 0.95 7.80 -27.83
C VAL A 387 -0.05 6.67 -28.06
N LYS A 388 -1.01 6.86 -28.97
CA LYS A 388 -2.04 5.84 -29.25
C LYS A 388 -1.50 4.62 -29.99
N ASP A 389 -0.58 4.86 -30.91
CA ASP A 389 0.08 3.82 -31.71
C ASP A 389 1.59 3.89 -31.53
N THR A 390 2.15 2.87 -30.88
CA THR A 390 3.58 2.77 -30.61
C THR A 390 4.43 2.79 -31.88
N SER A 391 3.88 2.37 -33.03
CA SER A 391 4.59 2.44 -34.32
C SER A 391 4.90 3.88 -34.75
N ALA A 392 4.06 4.84 -34.34
CA ALA A 392 4.22 6.26 -34.64
C ALA A 392 5.09 7.02 -33.64
N THR A 393 5.64 6.36 -32.61
CA THR A 393 6.44 7.03 -31.55
C THR A 393 7.60 7.83 -32.13
N THR A 394 8.37 7.25 -33.05
CA THR A 394 9.51 7.91 -33.68
C THR A 394 9.08 9.11 -34.53
N ALA A 395 7.97 8.97 -35.27
CA ALA A 395 7.42 10.07 -36.06
C ALA A 395 6.97 11.23 -35.17
N LEU A 396 6.24 10.92 -34.09
CA LEU A 396 5.75 11.92 -33.13
C LEU A 396 6.89 12.63 -32.40
N GLU A 397 7.95 11.91 -32.06
CA GLU A 397 9.16 12.49 -31.47
C GLU A 397 9.77 13.56 -32.39
N LEU A 398 9.75 13.32 -33.71
CA LEU A 398 10.30 14.26 -34.69
C LEU A 398 9.35 15.38 -35.09
N VAL A 399 8.05 15.11 -35.10
CA VAL A 399 7.03 16.13 -35.29
C VAL A 399 7.22 17.20 -34.21
N ALA A 400 7.31 16.79 -32.95
CA ALA A 400 7.48 17.71 -31.83
C ALA A 400 8.92 18.25 -31.72
N GLY A 401 9.93 17.39 -31.89
CA GLY A 401 11.33 17.75 -31.76
C GLY A 401 11.64 18.40 -30.40
N GLU A 402 12.29 19.56 -30.41
CA GLU A 402 12.55 20.32 -29.19
C GLU A 402 11.28 20.75 -28.44
N ARG A 403 10.13 20.83 -29.13
CA ARG A 403 8.86 21.23 -28.52
C ARG A 403 8.36 20.24 -27.47
N LEU A 404 8.90 19.01 -27.44
CA LEU A 404 8.65 18.03 -26.37
C LEU A 404 9.05 18.55 -24.99
N TYR A 405 10.10 19.38 -24.92
CA TYR A 405 10.64 19.96 -23.70
C TYR A 405 10.04 21.33 -23.38
N ASN A 406 9.05 21.78 -24.15
CA ASN A 406 8.35 23.02 -23.84
C ASN A 406 7.45 22.82 -22.62
N VAL A 407 7.31 23.86 -21.81
CA VAL A 407 6.55 23.84 -20.57
C VAL A 407 5.18 24.48 -20.80
N VAL A 408 4.10 23.72 -20.59
CA VAL A 408 2.73 24.23 -20.72
C VAL A 408 2.29 24.88 -19.41
N VAL A 409 1.77 26.10 -19.50
CA VAL A 409 1.25 26.89 -18.36
C VAL A 409 -0.15 27.42 -18.68
N ASP A 410 -0.91 27.76 -17.65
CA ASP A 410 -2.26 28.31 -17.79
C ASP A 410 -2.28 29.67 -18.53
N THR A 411 -1.40 30.60 -18.14
CA THR A 411 -1.36 31.98 -18.63
C THR A 411 0.05 32.48 -18.92
N GLU A 412 0.18 33.51 -19.75
CA GLU A 412 1.45 34.18 -20.00
C GLU A 412 2.01 34.89 -18.77
N VAL A 413 1.15 35.27 -17.81
CA VAL A 413 1.56 35.86 -16.54
C VAL A 413 2.33 34.83 -15.71
N THR A 414 1.81 33.61 -15.60
CA THR A 414 2.49 32.47 -14.96
C THR A 414 3.82 32.18 -15.66
N GLY A 415 3.82 32.16 -17.00
CA GLY A 415 5.04 31.98 -17.78
C GLY A 415 6.10 33.04 -17.51
N LYS A 416 5.71 34.32 -17.48
CA LYS A 416 6.62 35.44 -17.17
C LYS A 416 7.21 35.30 -15.76
N LYS A 417 6.39 34.98 -14.77
CA LYS A 417 6.84 34.79 -13.38
C LYS A 417 7.85 33.65 -13.25
N LEU A 418 7.64 32.53 -13.96
CA LEU A 418 8.59 31.42 -14.00
C LEU A 418 9.93 31.81 -14.62
N LEU A 419 9.91 32.58 -15.71
CA LEU A 419 11.15 33.02 -16.38
C LEU A 419 11.94 34.02 -15.54
N GLU A 420 11.27 34.96 -14.86
CA GLU A 420 11.92 36.01 -14.07
C GLU A 420 12.38 35.54 -12.68
N ARG A 421 11.57 34.71 -12.00
CA ARG A 421 11.75 34.38 -10.57
C ARG A 421 11.77 32.88 -10.28
N GLY A 422 11.63 32.02 -11.30
CA GLY A 422 11.61 30.57 -11.14
C GLY A 422 12.99 29.92 -11.00
N GLU A 423 14.09 30.69 -11.09
CA GLU A 423 15.47 30.21 -11.01
C GLU A 423 15.70 28.95 -11.89
N LEU A 424 15.28 29.03 -13.15
CA LEU A 424 15.33 27.91 -14.09
C LEU A 424 16.79 27.54 -14.38
N LYS A 425 17.14 26.27 -14.14
CA LYS A 425 18.52 25.77 -14.34
C LYS A 425 18.95 25.70 -15.81
N ARG A 426 18.00 25.81 -16.74
CA ARG A 426 18.17 25.61 -18.19
C ARG A 426 17.22 26.53 -18.96
N ARG A 427 17.48 26.72 -20.25
CA ARG A 427 16.59 27.42 -21.16
C ARG A 427 15.36 26.58 -21.45
N TYR A 428 14.17 27.12 -21.17
CA TYR A 428 12.89 26.51 -21.49
C TYR A 428 12.06 27.45 -22.37
N THR A 429 11.27 26.86 -23.26
CA THR A 429 10.23 27.58 -24.00
C THR A 429 8.89 27.31 -23.31
N ILE A 430 8.16 28.37 -22.97
CA ILE A 430 6.89 28.27 -22.25
C ILE A 430 5.72 28.46 -23.21
N ILE A 431 4.71 27.59 -23.11
CA ILE A 431 3.47 27.63 -23.91
C ILE A 431 2.32 28.07 -23.00
N PRO A 432 1.90 29.35 -23.05
CA PRO A 432 0.74 29.83 -22.29
C PRO A 432 -0.58 29.47 -22.98
N LEU A 433 -1.42 28.67 -22.32
CA LEU A 433 -2.69 28.17 -22.89
C LEU A 433 -3.68 29.29 -23.26
N ASN A 434 -3.65 30.43 -22.55
CA ASN A 434 -4.53 31.54 -22.85
C ASN A 434 -4.12 32.36 -24.10
N LYS A 435 -2.84 32.32 -24.50
CA LYS A 435 -2.30 33.11 -25.62
C LYS A 435 -1.83 32.29 -26.82
N ILE A 436 -1.55 31.01 -26.63
CA ILE A 436 -1.06 30.17 -27.71
C ILE A 436 -2.11 30.06 -28.82
N SER A 437 -1.67 30.30 -30.05
CA SER A 437 -2.48 30.16 -31.25
C SER A 437 -1.71 29.32 -32.24
N ALA A 438 -2.35 28.29 -32.77
CA ALA A 438 -1.78 27.37 -33.74
C ALA A 438 -2.58 27.39 -35.03
N ARG A 439 -1.90 27.36 -36.17
CA ARG A 439 -2.55 27.18 -37.47
C ARG A 439 -2.67 25.68 -37.75
N CYS A 440 -3.78 25.08 -37.34
CA CYS A 440 -4.03 23.67 -37.61
C CYS A 440 -4.24 23.39 -39.10
N ILE A 441 -3.91 22.16 -39.51
CA ILE A 441 -4.26 21.62 -40.83
C ILE A 441 -5.78 21.64 -40.99
N ALA A 442 -6.26 22.23 -42.08
CA ALA A 442 -7.69 22.27 -42.38
C ALA A 442 -8.21 20.87 -42.76
N PRO A 443 -9.47 20.53 -42.40
CA PRO A 443 -10.07 19.25 -42.77
C PRO A 443 -10.02 18.97 -44.28
N GLU A 444 -10.17 20.01 -45.11
CA GLU A 444 -10.08 19.86 -46.57
C GLU A 444 -8.66 19.55 -47.04
N THR A 445 -7.63 20.11 -46.40
CA THR A 445 -6.23 19.77 -46.70
C THR A 445 -5.93 18.32 -46.34
N LEU A 446 -6.46 17.82 -45.21
CA LEU A 446 -6.37 16.41 -44.83
C LEU A 446 -7.07 15.52 -45.87
N ARG A 447 -8.29 15.87 -46.32
CA ARG A 447 -9.00 15.12 -47.37
C ARG A 447 -8.23 15.03 -48.68
N VAL A 448 -7.60 16.14 -49.11
CA VAL A 448 -6.75 16.15 -50.31
C VAL A 448 -5.54 15.23 -50.12
N ALA A 449 -4.91 15.22 -48.95
CA ALA A 449 -3.81 14.31 -48.63
C ALA A 449 -4.26 12.84 -48.67
N GLN A 450 -5.40 12.52 -48.05
CA GLN A 450 -5.96 11.17 -48.01
C GLN A 450 -6.34 10.66 -49.40
N ASN A 451 -6.86 11.53 -50.28
CA ASN A 451 -7.14 11.17 -51.68
C ASN A 451 -5.86 10.93 -52.50
N LEU A 452 -4.73 11.52 -52.10
CA LEU A 452 -3.47 11.43 -52.83
C LEU A 452 -2.70 10.13 -52.50
N VAL A 453 -2.65 9.74 -51.22
CA VAL A 453 -1.82 8.62 -50.76
C VAL A 453 -2.61 7.49 -50.06
N GLY A 454 -3.91 7.66 -49.87
CA GLY A 454 -4.78 6.72 -49.16
C GLY A 454 -5.06 7.16 -47.71
N PRO A 455 -6.28 6.96 -47.18
CA PRO A 455 -6.65 7.36 -45.82
C PRO A 455 -5.78 6.76 -44.70
N ASP A 456 -5.33 5.52 -44.88
CA ASP A 456 -4.54 4.80 -43.87
C ASP A 456 -3.06 5.23 -43.85
N ASN A 457 -2.59 5.87 -44.93
CA ASN A 457 -1.18 6.21 -45.14
C ASN A 457 -0.85 7.65 -44.74
N VAL A 458 -1.83 8.46 -44.34
CA VAL A 458 -1.61 9.85 -43.90
C VAL A 458 -2.54 10.25 -42.77
N HIS A 459 -1.93 10.67 -41.66
CA HIS A 459 -2.63 11.11 -40.45
C HIS A 459 -2.10 12.47 -40.02
N VAL A 460 -2.94 13.29 -39.40
CA VAL A 460 -2.45 14.48 -38.68
C VAL A 460 -1.75 13.99 -37.42
N ALA A 461 -0.55 14.48 -37.09
CA ALA A 461 0.17 13.99 -35.90
C ALA A 461 -0.66 14.13 -34.61
N LEU A 462 -1.51 15.16 -34.54
CA LEU A 462 -2.46 15.38 -33.44
C LEU A 462 -3.44 14.22 -33.20
N SER A 463 -3.84 13.47 -34.25
CA SER A 463 -4.80 12.36 -34.08
C SER A 463 -4.17 11.11 -33.46
N LEU A 464 -2.84 10.99 -33.53
CA LEU A 464 -2.05 9.86 -33.03
C LEU A 464 -1.63 10.02 -31.56
N VAL A 465 -1.92 11.16 -30.94
CA VAL A 465 -1.67 11.43 -29.51
C VAL A 465 -2.97 11.53 -28.72
N GLU A 466 -2.91 11.14 -27.46
CA GLU A 466 -3.96 11.29 -26.46
C GLU A 466 -3.52 12.29 -25.40
N TYR A 467 -4.43 13.18 -24.99
CA TYR A 467 -4.16 14.26 -24.05
C TYR A 467 -5.45 14.75 -23.41
N LYS A 468 -5.33 15.47 -22.28
CA LYS A 468 -6.49 16.05 -21.58
C LYS A 468 -7.09 17.21 -22.39
N PRO A 469 -8.43 17.35 -22.46
CA PRO A 469 -9.08 18.41 -23.26
C PRO A 469 -8.60 19.84 -22.95
N GLU A 470 -8.25 20.12 -21.69
CA GLU A 470 -7.72 21.43 -21.27
C GLU A 470 -6.40 21.83 -21.97
N LEU A 471 -5.68 20.86 -22.56
CA LEU A 471 -4.38 21.07 -23.22
C LEU A 471 -4.49 21.20 -24.74
N GLN A 472 -5.70 21.18 -25.30
CA GLN A 472 -5.94 21.12 -26.74
C GLN A 472 -5.12 22.15 -27.53
N LYS A 473 -5.15 23.44 -27.13
CA LYS A 473 -4.43 24.50 -27.83
C LYS A 473 -2.90 24.30 -27.87
N ALA A 474 -2.32 23.73 -26.80
CA ALA A 474 -0.90 23.43 -26.76
C ALA A 474 -0.57 22.25 -27.68
N MET A 475 -1.41 21.22 -27.70
CA MET A 475 -1.19 20.04 -28.56
C MET A 475 -1.40 20.37 -30.03
N GLU A 476 -2.37 21.23 -30.37
CA GLU A 476 -2.56 21.80 -31.70
C GLU A 476 -1.32 22.57 -32.18
N PHE A 477 -0.65 23.33 -31.29
CA PHE A 477 0.58 24.03 -31.62
C PHE A 477 1.76 23.09 -31.90
N VAL A 478 1.86 21.97 -31.17
CA VAL A 478 2.98 21.03 -31.30
C VAL A 478 2.75 20.04 -32.45
N PHE A 479 1.56 19.45 -32.54
CA PHE A 479 1.24 18.33 -33.43
C PHE A 479 0.20 18.66 -34.52
N GLY A 480 -0.47 19.82 -34.46
CA GLY A 480 -1.56 20.16 -35.39
C GLY A 480 -1.12 20.68 -36.76
N THR A 481 0.17 20.92 -36.97
CA THR A 481 0.72 21.53 -38.21
C THR A 481 1.46 20.54 -39.11
N THR A 482 1.52 19.26 -38.75
CA THR A 482 2.39 18.27 -39.40
C THR A 482 1.64 16.98 -39.69
N PHE A 483 1.84 16.41 -40.88
CA PHE A 483 1.34 15.10 -41.24
C PHE A 483 2.35 14.00 -40.87
N VAL A 484 1.83 12.82 -40.56
CA VAL A 484 2.60 11.57 -40.41
C VAL A 484 2.19 10.63 -41.55
N CYS A 485 3.18 10.11 -42.27
CA CYS A 485 2.99 9.16 -43.38
C CYS A 485 3.74 7.86 -43.12
N ASP A 486 3.32 6.80 -43.79
CA ASP A 486 3.94 5.47 -43.73
C ASP A 486 5.37 5.44 -44.29
N ASN A 487 5.57 5.98 -45.51
CA ASN A 487 6.81 5.85 -46.26
C ASN A 487 7.28 7.18 -46.90
N MET A 488 8.53 7.20 -47.37
CA MET A 488 9.18 8.40 -47.94
C MET A 488 8.51 8.91 -49.22
N ASP A 489 8.04 8.00 -50.09
CA ASP A 489 7.41 8.39 -51.36
C ASP A 489 6.08 9.10 -51.13
N ASN A 490 5.27 8.60 -50.19
CA ASN A 490 4.02 9.21 -49.77
C ASN A 490 4.27 10.54 -49.05
N ALA A 491 5.23 10.60 -48.14
CA ALA A 491 5.60 11.83 -47.46
C ALA A 491 6.05 12.94 -48.44
N LYS A 492 6.84 12.58 -49.46
CA LYS A 492 7.28 13.50 -50.52
C LYS A 492 6.10 14.01 -51.34
N LYS A 493 5.18 13.12 -51.75
CA LYS A 493 3.98 13.51 -52.52
C LYS A 493 3.11 14.48 -51.74
N VAL A 494 2.87 14.21 -50.45
CA VAL A 494 2.03 15.05 -49.58
C VAL A 494 2.70 16.38 -49.27
N ALA A 495 4.00 16.38 -48.91
CA ALA A 495 4.69 17.59 -48.50
C ALA A 495 4.79 18.66 -49.61
N PHE A 496 5.01 18.23 -50.86
CA PHE A 496 5.26 19.12 -51.99
C PHE A 496 4.05 19.27 -52.95
N ASP A 497 2.89 18.67 -52.65
CA ASP A 497 1.67 18.95 -53.43
C ASP A 497 1.26 20.41 -53.24
N LYS A 498 1.04 21.13 -54.36
CA LYS A 498 0.75 22.57 -54.38
C LYS A 498 -0.49 22.97 -53.56
N ARG A 499 -1.42 22.04 -53.32
CA ARG A 499 -2.65 22.26 -52.53
C ARG A 499 -2.45 21.97 -51.06
N ILE A 500 -1.42 21.19 -50.69
CA ILE A 500 -1.16 20.76 -49.32
C ILE A 500 -0.05 21.59 -48.69
N MET A 501 1.14 21.66 -49.31
CA MET A 501 2.32 22.43 -48.86
C MET A 501 2.50 22.39 -47.32
N THR A 502 2.55 21.20 -46.74
CA THR A 502 2.57 21.00 -45.29
C THR A 502 3.71 20.07 -44.89
N ARG A 503 4.39 20.38 -43.78
CA ARG A 503 5.47 19.54 -43.23
C ARG A 503 4.96 18.12 -42.99
N THR A 504 5.71 17.13 -43.44
CA THR A 504 5.32 15.72 -43.35
C THR A 504 6.47 14.87 -42.83
N VAL A 505 6.18 13.92 -41.95
CA VAL A 505 7.16 13.04 -41.31
C VAL A 505 6.80 11.58 -41.58
N THR A 506 7.78 10.72 -41.87
CA THR A 506 7.54 9.27 -42.05
C THR A 506 7.53 8.53 -40.71
N LEU A 507 6.93 7.34 -40.64
CA LEU A 507 7.05 6.43 -39.49
C LEU A 507 8.51 6.07 -39.19
N GLY A 508 9.35 5.98 -40.24
CA GLY A 508 10.80 5.76 -40.14
C GLY A 508 11.59 6.97 -39.62
N GLY A 509 10.96 8.15 -39.53
CA GLY A 509 11.56 9.34 -38.96
C GLY A 509 12.34 10.22 -39.93
N ASP A 510 11.91 10.27 -41.19
CA ASP A 510 12.35 11.24 -42.19
C ASP A 510 11.39 12.44 -42.22
N VAL A 511 11.92 13.64 -42.36
CA VAL A 511 11.17 14.91 -42.33
C VAL A 511 11.27 15.60 -43.68
N PHE A 512 10.12 15.95 -44.23
CA PHE A 512 9.94 16.70 -45.47
C PHE A 512 9.29 18.04 -45.16
N ASP A 513 10.01 19.14 -45.38
CA ASP A 513 9.49 20.50 -45.23
C ASP A 513 9.17 21.11 -46.61
N PRO A 514 7.94 21.64 -46.83
CA PRO A 514 7.57 22.32 -48.07
C PRO A 514 8.48 23.51 -48.43
N HIS A 515 9.22 24.08 -47.48
CA HIS A 515 10.20 25.15 -47.72
C HIS A 515 11.55 24.64 -48.25
N GLY A 516 11.65 23.37 -48.61
CA GLY A 516 12.80 22.82 -49.33
C GLY A 516 13.88 22.20 -48.44
N THR A 517 13.53 21.81 -47.21
CA THR A 517 14.44 21.03 -46.34
C THR A 517 14.00 19.58 -46.25
N LEU A 518 14.99 18.69 -46.30
CA LEU A 518 14.83 17.25 -46.14
C LEU A 518 15.79 16.82 -45.03
N SER A 519 15.29 16.06 -44.06
CA SER A 519 16.11 15.56 -42.95
C SER A 519 15.83 14.09 -42.73
N GLY A 520 16.83 13.24 -42.90
CA GLY A 520 16.75 11.79 -42.75
C GLY A 520 18.14 11.18 -42.57
N GLY A 521 18.21 9.89 -42.24
CA GLY A 521 19.49 9.17 -42.06
C GLY A 521 19.43 8.07 -41.00
N ALA A 522 20.58 7.41 -40.78
CA ALA A 522 20.71 6.36 -39.78
C ALA A 522 20.53 6.93 -38.37
N ARG A 523 19.55 6.40 -37.62
CA ARG A 523 19.31 6.74 -36.22
C ARG A 523 19.92 5.71 -35.29
N SER A 524 20.33 6.16 -34.11
CA SER A 524 20.67 5.27 -33.01
C SER A 524 19.44 4.44 -32.63
N GLN A 525 19.58 3.11 -32.55
CA GLN A 525 18.54 2.19 -32.06
C GLN A 525 18.25 2.34 -30.56
N ALA A 526 18.80 3.36 -29.90
CA ALA A 526 18.44 3.67 -28.52
C ALA A 526 16.93 3.96 -28.41
N ALA A 527 16.30 3.48 -27.35
CA ALA A 527 14.88 3.69 -27.09
C ALA A 527 14.50 5.18 -27.21
N SER A 528 13.39 5.45 -27.92
CA SER A 528 12.82 6.77 -28.16
C SER A 528 12.66 7.56 -26.86
N ILE A 529 12.86 8.89 -26.91
CA ILE A 529 12.66 9.73 -25.72
C ILE A 529 11.23 9.68 -25.22
N LEU A 530 10.25 9.53 -26.12
CA LEU A 530 8.84 9.46 -25.77
C LEU A 530 8.51 8.20 -24.97
N THR A 531 9.13 7.06 -25.30
CA THR A 531 9.01 5.84 -24.51
C THR A 531 9.50 6.04 -23.07
N LYS A 532 10.59 6.79 -22.89
CA LYS A 532 11.14 7.11 -21.56
C LYS A 532 10.26 8.09 -20.79
N PHE A 533 9.66 9.07 -21.49
CA PHE A 533 8.67 9.97 -20.89
C PHE A 533 7.43 9.21 -20.45
N GLN A 534 6.98 8.24 -21.24
CA GLN A 534 5.85 7.38 -20.88
C GLN A 534 6.19 6.53 -19.65
N GLU A 535 7.36 5.88 -19.61
CA GLU A 535 7.83 5.13 -18.43
C GLU A 535 7.88 6.01 -17.17
N LEU A 536 8.43 7.23 -17.28
CA LEU A 536 8.49 8.17 -16.18
C LEU A 536 7.10 8.62 -15.71
N LYS A 537 6.18 8.84 -16.65
CA LYS A 537 4.79 9.22 -16.38
C LYS A 537 4.04 8.08 -15.69
N ASP A 538 4.21 6.84 -16.16
CA ASP A 538 3.56 5.67 -15.57
C ASP A 538 4.00 5.47 -14.12
N VAL A 539 5.30 5.59 -13.84
CA VAL A 539 5.85 5.56 -12.47
C VAL A 539 5.31 6.72 -11.62
N GLN A 540 5.19 7.92 -12.20
CA GLN A 540 4.67 9.09 -11.49
C GLN A 540 3.17 8.96 -11.16
N ASP A 541 2.37 8.45 -12.10
CA ASP A 541 0.94 8.22 -11.91
C ASP A 541 0.70 7.10 -10.90
N GLU A 542 1.46 6.00 -10.95
CA GLU A 542 1.42 4.93 -9.95
C GLU A 542 1.79 5.44 -8.56
N LEU A 543 2.86 6.24 -8.46
CA LEU A 543 3.28 6.87 -7.21
C LEU A 543 2.18 7.78 -6.64
N ARG A 544 1.54 8.59 -7.48
CA ARG A 544 0.43 9.45 -7.05
C ARG A 544 -0.77 8.64 -6.56
N ILE A 545 -1.11 7.54 -7.23
CA ILE A 545 -2.19 6.63 -6.79
C ILE A 545 -1.85 6.06 -5.42
N LYS A 546 -0.64 5.51 -5.25
CA LYS A 546 -0.18 4.92 -3.98
C LYS A 546 -0.10 5.92 -2.84
N GLU A 547 0.34 7.15 -3.11
CA GLU A 547 0.35 8.23 -2.11
C GLU A 547 -1.07 8.65 -1.67
N ASN A 548 -2.04 8.64 -2.59
CA ASN A 548 -3.44 8.90 -2.25
C ASN A 548 -4.05 7.73 -1.45
N GLU A 549 -3.74 6.48 -1.83
CA GLU A 549 -4.14 5.28 -1.08
C GLU A 549 -3.59 5.31 0.35
N LEU A 550 -2.31 5.69 0.51
CA LEU A 550 -1.68 5.83 1.83
C LEU A 550 -2.36 6.91 2.66
N ARG A 551 -2.67 8.08 2.07
CA ARG A 551 -3.36 9.17 2.78
C ARG A 551 -4.76 8.76 3.24
N ALA A 552 -5.55 8.10 2.39
CA ALA A 552 -6.86 7.59 2.76
C ALA A 552 -6.77 6.55 3.90
N LEU A 553 -5.74 5.70 3.87
CA LEU A 553 -5.49 4.72 4.93
C LEU A 553 -5.05 5.37 6.24
N GLU A 554 -4.25 6.44 6.19
CA GLU A 554 -3.86 7.23 7.36
C GLU A 554 -5.07 7.94 7.99
N GLU A 555 -6.01 8.44 7.18
CA GLU A 555 -7.28 8.99 7.66
C GLU A 555 -8.13 7.91 8.34
N GLU A 556 -8.19 6.68 7.78
CA GLU A 556 -8.90 5.56 8.40
C GLU A 556 -8.25 5.12 9.73
N LEU A 557 -6.92 5.05 9.79
CA LEU A 557 -6.18 4.76 11.02
C LEU A 557 -6.36 5.84 12.10
N ALA A 558 -6.40 7.12 11.70
CA ALA A 558 -6.67 8.22 12.63
C ALA A 558 -8.10 8.14 13.19
N GLY A 559 -9.08 7.78 12.35
CA GLY A 559 -10.45 7.52 12.78
C GLY A 559 -10.55 6.41 13.81
N LEU A 560 -9.81 5.30 13.61
CA LEU A 560 -9.77 4.17 14.55
C LEU A 560 -9.18 4.54 15.92
N LYS A 561 -8.12 5.36 15.94
CA LYS A 561 -7.52 5.84 17.20
C LYS A 561 -8.47 6.72 18.00
N ASN A 562 -9.22 7.59 17.34
CA ASN A 562 -10.22 8.43 18.00
C ASN A 562 -11.43 7.65 18.55
N THR A 563 -11.67 6.42 18.07
CA THR A 563 -12.65 5.50 18.67
C THR A 563 -12.08 4.63 19.78
N ALA A 564 -10.75 4.52 19.88
CA ALA A 564 -10.06 3.74 20.91
C ALA A 564 -9.71 4.57 22.15
N GLU A 565 -9.48 5.88 22.00
CA GLU A 565 -9.47 6.90 23.07
C GLU A 565 -10.88 7.27 23.51
#